data_AF-A0ABD4ZG59-F1
#
_entry.id   AF-A0ABD4ZG59-F1
#
_cell.length_a   1.000
_cell.length_b   1.000
_cell.length_c   1.000
_cell.angle_alpha   90.00
_cell.angle_beta   90.00
_cell.angle_gamma   90.00
#
_symmetry.space_group_name_H-M   'P 1'
#
loop_
_entity.id
_entity.type
_entity.pdbx_description
1 polymer ?
#
loop_
_entity_poly.entity_id
_entity_poly.type
_entity_poly.pdbx_seq_one_letter_code
_entity_poly.pdbx_strand_id
1 'polypeptide(L)'
;HLLGNSMGGHSSVAFTLNWPERVGKLVLMGGGTGGMSLFTPMPTEGIKRLNQLYRQPTIENLKLMMDIFVFDTSDLTDALFEA
;
A
#
# COMPACT_ATOMS: atom_id res chain seq x y z
N HIS A 1 17.31 -5.09 11.24
CA HIS A 1 15.87 -5.45 11.23
C HIS A 1 15.18 -4.61 10.17
N LEU A 2 14.10 -5.08 9.57
CA LEU A 2 13.34 -4.37 8.54
C LEU A 2 11.85 -4.33 8.91
N LEU A 3 11.23 -3.18 8.67
CA LEU A 3 9.79 -2.94 8.77
C LEU A 3 9.31 -2.48 7.40
N GLY A 4 8.31 -3.15 6.83
CA GLY A 4 7.79 -2.81 5.52
C GLY A 4 6.28 -2.99 5.42
N ASN A 5 5.58 -1.97 4.93
CA ASN A 5 4.18 -2.05 4.58
C ASN A 5 3.99 -2.09 3.06
N SER A 6 2.96 -2.80 2.57
CA SER A 6 2.62 -2.85 1.14
C SER A 6 3.85 -3.09 0.23
N MET A 7 4.15 -2.18 -0.70
CA MET A 7 5.34 -2.23 -1.57
C MET A 7 6.66 -2.31 -0.78
N GLY A 8 6.79 -1.58 0.33
CA GLY A 8 7.96 -1.67 1.21
C GLY A 8 8.13 -3.06 1.84
N GLY A 9 7.02 -3.77 2.10
CA GLY A 9 7.04 -5.17 2.51
C GLY A 9 7.58 -6.08 1.40
N HIS A 10 7.16 -5.88 0.15
CA HIS A 10 7.69 -6.62 -1.00
C HIS A 10 9.20 -6.40 -1.16
N SER A 11 9.66 -5.15 -1.11
CA SER A 11 11.08 -4.81 -1.18
C SER A 11 11.87 -5.41 -0.01
N SER A 12 11.32 -5.39 1.21
CA SER A 12 11.98 -5.96 2.39
C SER A 12 12.15 -7.48 2.27
N VAL A 13 11.15 -8.18 1.72
CA VAL A 13 11.24 -9.63 1.46
C VAL A 13 12.28 -9.90 0.37
N ALA A 14 12.23 -9.19 -0.76
CA ALA A 14 13.20 -9.34 -1.84
C ALA A 14 14.65 -9.10 -1.36
N PHE A 15 14.87 -8.05 -0.56
CA PHE A 15 16.17 -7.78 0.06
C PHE A 15 16.61 -8.93 0.98
N THR A 16 15.71 -9.44 1.83
CA THR A 16 16.01 -10.54 2.75
C THR A 16 16.37 -11.83 2.01
N LEU A 17 15.70 -12.12 0.88
CA LEU A 17 16.01 -13.30 0.06
C LEU A 17 17.38 -13.20 -0.62
N ASN A 18 17.79 -12.00 -1.03
CA ASN A 18 19.08 -11.77 -1.66
C ASN A 18 20.24 -11.70 -0.66
N TRP A 19 20.00 -11.21 0.57
CA TRP A 19 21.02 -10.98 1.60
C TRP A 19 20.53 -11.39 3.00
N PRO A 20 20.25 -12.68 3.24
CA PRO A 20 19.65 -13.16 4.49
C PRO A 20 20.52 -12.87 5.72
N GLU A 21 21.85 -12.85 5.57
CA GLU A 21 22.80 -12.54 6.64
C GLU A 21 22.76 -11.08 7.10
N ARG A 22 22.12 -10.20 6.33
CA ARG A 22 22.02 -8.75 6.60
C ARG A 22 20.74 -8.37 7.34
N VAL A 23 19.83 -9.32 7.57
CA VAL A 23 18.51 -9.06 8.13
C VAL A 23 18.28 -9.90 9.39
N GLY A 24 18.05 -9.23 10.52
CA GLY A 24 17.69 -9.90 11.77
C GLY A 24 16.22 -10.31 11.85
N LYS A 25 15.31 -9.33 12.06
CA LYS A 25 13.85 -9.53 12.13
C LYS A 25 13.19 -8.77 11.00
N LEU A 26 12.07 -9.31 10.53
CA LEU A 26 11.25 -8.74 9.48
C LEU A 26 9.83 -8.54 10.03
N VAL A 27 9.32 -7.31 9.97
CA VAL A 27 7.95 -6.96 10.33
C VAL A 27 7.24 -6.50 9.08
N LEU A 28 6.15 -7.18 8.72
CA LEU A 28 5.42 -6.98 7.47
C LEU A 28 3.98 -6.58 7.75
N MET A 29 3.51 -5.49 7.13
CA MET A 29 2.17 -4.93 7.33
C MET A 29 1.43 -4.80 6.00
N GLY A 30 0.49 -5.70 5.70
CA GLY A 30 -0.29 -5.66 4.45
C GLY A 30 0.56 -5.69 3.17
N GLY A 31 1.84 -6.07 3.29
CA GLY A 31 2.82 -6.14 2.23
C GLY A 31 3.53 -7.47 2.30
N GLY A 32 3.75 -8.09 1.15
CA GLY A 32 4.42 -9.38 1.08
C GLY A 32 4.19 -10.09 -0.25
N THR A 33 5.08 -11.02 -0.56
CA THR A 33 5.09 -11.86 -1.77
C THR A 33 4.04 -12.98 -1.73
N GLY A 34 2.93 -12.79 -1.01
CA GLY A 34 1.91 -13.82 -0.76
C GLY A 34 1.12 -14.27 -1.99
N GLY A 35 1.40 -13.69 -3.16
CA GLY A 35 0.71 -14.01 -4.41
C GLY A 35 -0.66 -13.35 -4.51
N MET A 36 -1.48 -13.84 -5.44
CA MET A 36 -2.85 -13.36 -5.62
C MET A 36 -3.75 -13.79 -4.46
N SER A 37 -4.74 -12.96 -4.14
CA SER A 37 -5.78 -13.36 -3.19
C SER A 37 -6.54 -14.59 -3.70
N LEU A 38 -6.87 -15.51 -2.78
CA LEU A 38 -7.68 -16.69 -3.07
C LEU A 38 -9.18 -16.37 -3.23
N PHE A 39 -9.62 -15.20 -2.76
CA PHE A 39 -11.04 -14.84 -2.67
C PHE A 39 -11.37 -13.49 -3.31
N THR A 40 -10.38 -12.58 -3.37
CA THR A 40 -10.59 -11.22 -3.85
C THR A 40 -10.18 -11.11 -5.32
N PRO A 41 -11.09 -10.70 -6.22
CA PRO A 41 -10.73 -10.43 -7.60
C PRO A 41 -9.63 -9.37 -7.72
N MET A 42 -8.72 -9.60 -8.66
CA MET A 42 -7.59 -8.71 -8.94
C MET A 42 -7.85 -7.90 -10.23
N PRO A 43 -7.39 -6.64 -10.33
CA PRO A 43 -6.78 -5.84 -9.26
C PRO A 43 -7.82 -5.45 -8.19
N THR A 44 -7.37 -5.36 -6.94
CA THR A 44 -8.22 -4.90 -5.83
C THR A 44 -8.68 -3.46 -6.06
N GLU A 45 -9.75 -3.04 -5.39
CA GLU A 45 -10.29 -1.69 -5.52
C GLU A 45 -9.24 -0.61 -5.22
N GLY A 46 -8.48 -0.76 -4.12
CA GLY A 46 -7.40 0.16 -3.78
C GLY A 46 -6.36 0.31 -4.90
N ILE A 47 -6.01 -0.80 -5.59
CA ILE A 47 -5.09 -0.76 -6.73
C ILE A 47 -5.73 -0.09 -7.95
N LYS A 48 -7.04 -0.27 -8.18
CA LYS A 48 -7.75 0.45 -9.27
C LYS A 48 -7.74 1.96 -9.01
N ARG A 49 -8.03 2.41 -7.79
CA ARG A 49 -8.00 3.83 -7.41
C ARG A 49 -6.60 4.43 -7.49
N LEU A 50 -5.60 3.70 -7.00
CA LEU A 50 -4.20 4.10 -7.12
C LEU A 50 -3.80 4.29 -8.59
N ASN A 51 -4.15 3.32 -9.46
CA ASN A 51 -3.89 3.42 -10.90
C ASN A 51 -4.64 4.57 -11.58
N GLN A 52 -5.87 4.86 -11.14
CA GLN A 52 -6.66 5.98 -11.62
C GLN A 52 -5.96 7.30 -11.26
N LEU A 53 -5.54 7.46 -10.01
CA LEU A 53 -4.81 8.65 -9.55
C LEU A 53 -3.50 8.85 -10.31
N TYR A 54 -2.70 7.78 -10.51
CA TYR A 54 -1.47 7.86 -11.29
C TYR A 54 -1.69 8.33 -12.74
N ARG A 55 -2.82 7.95 -13.36
CA ARG A 55 -3.16 8.35 -14.72
C ARG A 55 -3.75 9.76 -14.79
N GLN A 56 -4.50 10.16 -13.76
CA GLN A 56 -5.22 11.42 -13.69
C GLN A 56 -5.03 12.02 -12.28
N PRO A 57 -3.94 12.75 -12.05
CA PRO A 57 -3.57 13.24 -10.71
C PRO A 57 -4.39 14.47 -10.32
N THR A 58 -5.65 14.27 -9.93
CA THR A 58 -6.54 15.32 -9.42
C THR A 58 -6.84 15.13 -7.94
N ILE A 59 -7.25 16.19 -7.24
CA ILE A 59 -7.62 16.13 -5.82
C ILE A 59 -8.81 15.20 -5.59
N GLU A 60 -9.77 15.18 -6.51
CA GLU A 60 -10.92 14.28 -6.44
C GLU A 60 -10.47 12.80 -6.50
N ASN A 61 -9.53 12.47 -7.40
CA ASN A 61 -8.98 11.12 -7.47
C ASN A 61 -8.13 10.77 -6.25
N LEU A 62 -7.47 11.75 -5.62
CA LEU A 62 -6.72 11.55 -4.38
C LEU A 62 -7.66 11.24 -3.21
N LYS A 63 -8.76 11.99 -3.08
CA LYS A 63 -9.82 11.74 -2.10
C LYS A 63 -10.41 10.33 -2.25
N LEU A 64 -10.74 9.93 -3.48
CA LEU A 64 -11.24 8.59 -3.79
C LEU A 64 -10.23 7.47 -3.45
N MET A 65 -8.93 7.74 -3.58
CA MET A 65 -7.90 6.78 -3.17
C MET A 65 -7.81 6.68 -1.65
N MET A 66 -7.77 7.83 -0.96
CA MET A 66 -7.62 7.90 0.49
C MET A 66 -8.79 7.27 1.24
N ASP A 67 -10.02 7.43 0.74
CA ASP A 67 -11.24 6.84 1.32
C ASP A 67 -11.17 5.31 1.49
N ILE A 68 -10.44 4.62 0.61
CA ILE A 68 -10.27 3.16 0.64
C ILE A 68 -9.00 2.72 1.38
N PHE A 69 -8.08 3.64 1.66
CA PHE A 69 -6.78 3.33 2.28
C PHE A 69 -6.84 3.31 3.81
N VAL A 70 -7.90 3.86 4.40
CA VAL A 70 -8.13 3.88 5.84
C VAL A 70 -9.48 3.26 6.17
N PHE A 71 -9.61 2.73 7.38
CA PHE A 71 -10.89 2.22 7.86
C PHE A 71 -11.78 3.37 8.37
N ASP A 72 -11.20 4.27 9.16
CA ASP A 72 -11.88 5.45 9.67
C ASP A 72 -11.57 6.65 8.78
N THR A 73 -12.60 7.19 8.15
CA THR A 73 -12.48 8.31 7.21
C THR A 73 -12.77 9.66 7.88
N SER A 74 -13.05 9.70 9.19
CA SER A 74 -13.34 10.96 9.91
C SER A 74 -12.22 12.00 9.79
N ASP A 75 -10.98 11.52 9.66
CA ASP A 75 -9.79 12.35 9.58
C ASP A 75 -9.48 12.80 8.14
N LEU A 76 -10.18 12.27 7.12
CA LEU A 76 -10.04 12.67 5.72
C LEU A 76 -10.79 13.96 5.42
N THR A 77 -10.48 15.01 6.18
CA THR A 77 -11.07 16.35 6.05
C THR A 77 -10.52 17.08 4.81
N ASP A 78 -11.26 18.06 4.29
CA ASP A 78 -10.78 18.88 3.17
C ASP A 78 -9.44 19.58 3.48
N ALA A 79 -9.26 20.03 4.72
CA ALA A 79 -8.03 20.65 5.19
C ALA A 79 -6.81 19.71 5.09
N LEU A 80 -7.00 18.39 5.20
CA LEU A 80 -5.92 17.41 5.02
C LEU A 80 -5.39 17.40 3.57
N PHE A 81 -6.25 17.71 2.59
CA PHE A 81 -5.90 17.66 1.16
C PHE A 81 -5.38 19.00 0.61
N GLU A 82 -5.45 20.07 1.39
CA GLU A 82 -4.99 21.42 1.01
C GLU A 82 -3.58 21.77 1.54
N ALA A 83 -3.00 20.90 2.38
CA ALA A 83 -1.71 21.08 3.05
C ALA A 83 -0.47 20.71 2.19
#